data_AF-A0A1G9TZJ6-F1
#
_entry.id   AF-A0A1G9TZJ6-F1
#
_cell.length_a   1.000
_cell.length_b   1.000
_cell.length_c   1.000
_cell.angle_alpha   90.00
_cell.angle_beta   90.00
_cell.angle_gamma   90.00
#
_symmetry.space_group_name_H-M   'P 1'
#
loop_
_entity.id
_entity.type
_entity.pdbx_description
1 polymer ?
#
loop_
_entity_poly.entity_id
_entity_poly.type
_entity_poly.pdbx_seq_one_letter_code
_entity_poly.pdbx_strand_id
1 'polypeptide(L)'
;MDHGPRTSIIGLGNPLMGDDGVGIAVVERLARLTLPADVEVLDGGTGGITLLHLMEGATRVIFVDAVEMGRAPGAIGCFDLNQVDAAEQGALSLHETGLPQVLALGRELGPLPEMLLVGVQPACVAPGTILSPRVTDALPELVERILRAVGGYAILLPMQAEILEKLKAIPAGWQRRLYFMGVLGEALVPVGVRPVIVGGNAVEFYTLGGYATADIDLVVAERAEVDRCLAAMGFTREGRHWFSEELDLAVEIPGSVLAGDRSRVTEVEIDDRLVYLIGLEDLIIDRLNAFVHWRSARDGEWAEQLLALHFDEVDFDYLRCRAADEGVGDTLQKILSGLEP
;
A
#
# COMPACT_ATOMS: atom_id res chain seq x y z
N MET A 1 -19.57 25.95 -8.75
CA MET A 1 -20.29 25.87 -7.47
C MET A 1 -19.53 24.86 -6.64
N ASP A 2 -19.19 25.26 -5.42
CA ASP A 2 -18.35 24.55 -4.45
C ASP A 2 -18.68 23.05 -4.42
N HIS A 3 -17.72 22.20 -4.78
CA HIS A 3 -17.90 20.75 -4.66
C HIS A 3 -17.43 20.37 -3.26
N GLY A 4 -18.38 20.39 -2.32
CA GLY A 4 -18.20 19.83 -0.99
C GLY A 4 -17.75 18.36 -1.01
N PRO A 5 -17.47 17.78 0.16
CA PRO A 5 -16.87 16.45 0.27
C PRO A 5 -17.64 15.40 -0.55
N ARG A 6 -16.91 14.58 -1.31
CA ARG A 6 -17.45 13.54 -2.20
C ARG A 6 -17.75 12.24 -1.46
N THR A 7 -17.08 11.99 -0.34
CA THR A 7 -17.24 10.77 0.46
C THR A 7 -17.49 11.11 1.94
N SER A 8 -18.57 10.57 2.52
CA SER A 8 -18.87 10.73 3.95
C SER A 8 -18.71 9.39 4.67
N ILE A 9 -17.90 9.35 5.72
CA ILE A 9 -17.75 8.20 6.62
C ILE A 9 -18.65 8.44 7.83
N ILE A 10 -19.65 7.58 8.04
CA ILE A 10 -20.67 7.77 9.08
C ILE A 10 -20.58 6.62 10.09
N GLY A 11 -20.13 6.91 11.31
CA GLY A 11 -20.11 5.95 12.40
C GLY A 11 -21.48 5.83 13.06
N LEU A 12 -21.94 4.60 13.26
CA LEU A 12 -23.22 4.27 13.90
C LEU A 12 -23.00 3.53 15.22
N GLY A 13 -24.05 3.55 16.04
CA GLY A 13 -24.17 2.77 17.27
C GLY A 13 -24.10 3.60 18.55
N ASN A 14 -24.28 2.94 19.68
CA ASN A 14 -24.36 3.57 21.00
C ASN A 14 -23.09 3.30 21.83
N PRO A 15 -22.26 4.31 22.14
CA PRO A 15 -21.05 4.15 22.94
C PRO A 15 -21.31 3.75 24.39
N LEU A 16 -22.58 3.76 24.84
CA LEU A 16 -23.00 3.30 26.16
C LEU A 16 -23.40 1.81 26.18
N MET A 17 -23.32 1.10 25.06
CA MET A 17 -23.81 -0.27 24.89
C MET A 17 -22.71 -1.26 24.47
N GLY A 18 -21.49 -1.09 25.00
CA GLY A 18 -20.38 -2.02 24.78
C GLY A 18 -19.93 -2.00 23.32
N ASP A 19 -19.92 -3.15 22.66
CA ASP A 19 -19.44 -3.30 21.28
C ASP A 19 -20.28 -2.52 20.25
N ASP A 20 -21.51 -2.14 20.59
CA ASP A 20 -22.35 -1.25 19.77
C ASP A 20 -21.71 0.14 19.60
N GLY A 21 -20.78 0.53 20.46
CA GLY A 21 -20.01 1.77 20.34
C GLY A 21 -18.94 1.77 19.25
N VAL A 22 -18.76 0.68 18.50
CA VAL A 22 -17.63 0.52 17.57
C VAL A 22 -17.59 1.58 16.47
N GLY A 23 -18.73 1.99 15.91
CA GLY A 23 -18.77 3.01 14.86
C GLY A 23 -18.32 4.38 15.37
N ILE A 24 -18.71 4.74 16.60
CA ILE A 24 -18.26 5.98 17.25
C ILE A 24 -16.78 5.93 17.58
N ALA A 25 -16.29 4.79 18.08
CA ALA A 25 -14.85 4.61 18.34
C ALA A 25 -14.00 4.75 17.07
N VAL A 26 -14.53 4.34 15.92
CA VAL A 26 -13.88 4.57 14.61
C VAL A 26 -13.89 6.03 14.22
N VAL A 27 -15.03 6.72 14.35
CA VAL A 27 -15.14 8.16 14.07
C VAL A 27 -14.10 8.95 14.88
N GLU A 28 -13.99 8.67 16.17
CA GLU A 28 -13.00 9.32 17.05
C GLU A 28 -11.54 9.07 16.63
N ARG A 29 -11.25 7.89 16.05
CA ARG A 29 -9.91 7.56 15.54
C ARG A 29 -9.64 8.27 14.22
N LEU A 30 -10.58 8.22 13.28
CA LEU A 30 -10.45 8.85 11.96
C LEU A 30 -10.36 10.38 12.07
N ALA A 31 -11.05 10.99 13.04
CA ALA A 31 -10.97 12.43 13.31
C ALA A 31 -9.57 12.91 13.73
N ARG A 32 -8.67 12.00 14.12
CA ARG A 32 -7.26 12.31 14.46
C ARG A 32 -6.32 12.18 13.26
N LEU A 33 -6.82 11.75 12.11
CA LEU A 33 -6.04 11.57 10.88
C LEU A 33 -6.23 12.73 9.91
N THR A 34 -5.25 12.97 9.05
CA THR A 34 -5.36 13.93 7.95
C THR A 34 -6.03 13.28 6.75
N LEU A 35 -7.36 13.34 6.67
CA LEU A 35 -8.14 12.83 5.55
C LEU A 35 -8.04 13.76 4.32
N PRO A 36 -8.31 13.27 3.09
CA PRO A 36 -8.30 14.08 1.89
C PRO A 36 -9.39 15.15 1.98
N ALA A 37 -9.21 16.27 1.29
CA ALA A 37 -10.12 17.41 1.40
C ALA A 37 -11.58 17.10 0.95
N ASP A 38 -11.79 16.01 0.20
CA ASP A 38 -13.09 15.54 -0.26
C ASP A 38 -13.69 14.41 0.60
N VAL A 39 -13.14 14.15 1.79
CA VAL A 39 -13.65 13.15 2.73
C VAL A 39 -14.01 13.81 4.05
N GLU A 40 -15.18 13.47 4.57
CA GLU A 40 -15.62 13.90 5.90
C GLU A 40 -15.95 12.69 6.79
N VAL A 41 -15.86 12.90 8.10
CA VAL A 41 -16.20 11.90 9.11
C VAL A 41 -17.29 12.47 9.99
N LEU A 42 -18.40 11.75 10.11
CA LEU A 42 -19.60 12.18 10.79
C LEU A 42 -20.00 11.16 11.85
N ASP A 43 -20.43 11.65 13.00
CA ASP A 43 -21.11 10.86 14.02
C ASP A 43 -22.59 10.73 13.64
N GLY A 44 -23.00 9.51 13.28
CA GLY A 44 -24.38 9.19 12.95
C GLY A 44 -25.21 8.72 14.15
N GLY A 45 -24.59 8.57 15.33
CA GLY A 45 -25.21 8.05 16.55
C GLY A 45 -25.96 6.75 16.31
N THR A 46 -27.16 6.64 16.88
CA THR A 46 -28.02 5.45 16.72
C THR A 46 -28.79 5.43 15.38
N GLY A 47 -28.38 6.21 14.39
CA GLY A 47 -29.01 6.26 13.08
C GLY A 47 -30.39 6.93 13.03
N GLY A 48 -31.27 6.41 12.18
CA GLY A 48 -32.60 6.96 11.93
C GLY A 48 -32.65 8.04 10.83
N ILE A 49 -33.73 8.81 10.78
CA ILE A 49 -34.02 9.73 9.66
C ILE A 49 -32.97 10.85 9.48
N THR A 50 -32.21 11.14 10.54
CA THR A 50 -31.08 12.07 10.54
C THR A 50 -30.00 11.66 9.54
N LEU A 51 -29.85 10.37 9.25
CA LEU A 51 -28.91 9.87 8.25
C LEU A 51 -29.16 10.46 6.87
N LEU A 52 -30.41 10.73 6.49
CA LEU A 52 -30.71 11.39 5.20
C LEU A 52 -30.06 12.77 5.09
N HIS A 53 -29.95 13.48 6.21
CA HIS A 53 -29.33 14.82 6.25
C HIS A 53 -27.81 14.70 6.22
N LEU A 54 -27.24 13.69 6.90
CA LEU A 54 -25.79 13.44 6.90
C LEU A 54 -25.27 12.94 5.56
N MET A 55 -26.13 12.34 4.73
CA MET A 55 -25.79 11.87 3.39
C MET A 55 -25.99 12.94 2.31
N GLU A 56 -26.55 14.10 2.65
CA GLU A 56 -26.92 15.12 1.67
C GLU A 56 -25.68 15.70 0.97
N GLY A 57 -25.68 15.68 -0.36
CA GLY A 57 -24.57 16.21 -1.17
C GLY A 57 -23.38 15.26 -1.36
N ALA A 58 -23.32 14.16 -0.61
CA ALA A 58 -22.31 13.12 -0.80
C ALA A 58 -22.53 12.37 -2.12
N THR A 59 -21.44 11.98 -2.78
CA THR A 59 -21.50 11.03 -3.91
C THR A 59 -21.33 9.59 -3.46
N ARG A 60 -20.73 9.40 -2.28
CA ARG A 60 -20.46 8.10 -1.67
C ARG A 60 -20.55 8.18 -0.16
N VAL A 61 -21.08 7.13 0.47
CA VAL A 61 -21.23 7.02 1.92
C VAL A 61 -20.70 5.67 2.40
N ILE A 62 -19.90 5.70 3.47
CA ILE A 62 -19.37 4.51 4.14
C ILE A 62 -19.91 4.49 5.57
N PHE A 63 -20.84 3.59 5.85
CA PHE A 63 -21.34 3.33 7.20
C PHE A 63 -20.39 2.41 7.95
N VAL A 64 -20.23 2.66 9.25
CA VAL A 64 -19.44 1.82 10.16
C VAL A 64 -20.31 1.48 11.35
N ASP A 65 -20.51 0.19 11.62
CA ASP A 65 -21.49 -0.26 12.60
C ASP A 65 -21.11 -1.59 13.28
N ALA A 66 -21.73 -1.88 14.42
CA ALA A 66 -21.75 -3.23 14.98
C ALA A 66 -22.83 -4.04 14.23
N VAL A 67 -22.44 -5.19 13.68
CA VAL A 67 -23.33 -5.99 12.81
C VAL A 67 -23.31 -7.44 13.25
N GLU A 68 -24.48 -7.99 13.58
CA GLU A 68 -24.62 -9.40 13.89
C GLU A 68 -24.55 -10.21 12.59
N MET A 69 -23.42 -10.90 12.37
CA MET A 69 -23.13 -11.67 11.16
C MET A 69 -23.16 -13.19 11.42
N GLY A 70 -23.37 -13.63 12.67
CA GLY A 70 -23.23 -15.03 13.06
C GLY A 70 -21.80 -15.56 12.93
N ARG A 71 -20.79 -14.67 13.02
CA ARG A 71 -19.35 -14.99 12.92
C ARG A 71 -18.67 -14.92 14.29
N ALA A 72 -17.36 -15.16 14.32
CA ALA A 72 -16.57 -14.96 15.53
C ALA A 72 -16.51 -13.47 15.90
N PRO A 73 -16.57 -13.08 17.19
CA PRO A 73 -16.46 -11.69 17.60
C PRO A 73 -15.19 -11.01 17.08
N GLY A 74 -15.33 -9.76 16.62
CA GLY A 74 -14.28 -9.00 15.94
C GLY A 74 -14.17 -9.29 14.44
N ALA A 75 -14.88 -10.28 13.89
CA ALA A 75 -14.90 -10.51 12.45
C ALA A 75 -15.48 -9.30 11.71
N ILE A 76 -14.85 -8.90 10.61
CA ILE A 76 -15.22 -7.72 9.82
C ILE A 76 -15.92 -8.16 8.52
N GLY A 77 -17.03 -7.50 8.18
CA GLY A 77 -17.78 -7.69 6.94
C GLY A 77 -17.92 -6.38 6.17
N CYS A 78 -17.94 -6.47 4.84
CA CYS A 78 -18.22 -5.34 3.96
C CYS A 78 -19.45 -5.68 3.11
N PHE A 79 -20.43 -4.77 3.07
CA PHE A 79 -21.72 -4.99 2.43
C PHE A 79 -22.06 -3.81 1.53
N ASP A 80 -22.26 -4.07 0.24
CA ASP A 80 -22.71 -3.06 -0.72
C ASP A 80 -24.22 -2.84 -0.55
N LEU A 81 -24.59 -1.75 0.12
CA LEU A 81 -25.99 -1.42 0.43
C LEU A 81 -26.83 -1.05 -0.79
N ASN A 82 -26.20 -0.86 -1.95
CA ASN A 82 -26.92 -0.69 -3.22
C ASN A 82 -27.46 -2.03 -3.74
N GLN A 83 -26.87 -3.16 -3.32
CA GLN A 83 -27.17 -4.51 -3.81
C GLN A 83 -27.79 -5.43 -2.77
N VAL A 84 -27.89 -5.01 -1.49
CA VAL A 84 -28.47 -5.83 -0.43
C VAL A 84 -30.01 -5.90 -0.53
N ASP A 85 -30.53 -7.10 -0.77
CA ASP A 85 -31.97 -7.37 -0.79
C ASP A 85 -32.57 -7.42 0.63
N ALA A 86 -33.89 -7.24 0.74
CA ALA A 86 -34.60 -7.17 2.02
C ALA A 86 -34.38 -8.39 2.94
N ALA A 87 -34.12 -9.57 2.37
CA ALA A 87 -33.83 -10.79 3.13
C ALA A 87 -32.44 -10.74 3.82
N GLU A 88 -31.45 -10.14 3.17
CA GLU A 88 -30.08 -9.99 3.68
C GLU A 88 -30.01 -8.86 4.73
N GLN A 89 -30.85 -7.84 4.61
CA GLN A 89 -30.96 -6.75 5.59
C GLN A 89 -31.41 -7.26 6.97
N GLY A 90 -32.35 -8.21 7.00
CA GLY A 90 -32.83 -8.83 8.24
C GLY A 90 -31.79 -9.78 8.87
N ALA A 91 -30.94 -10.41 8.05
CA ALA A 91 -29.88 -11.31 8.52
C ALA A 91 -28.69 -10.56 9.14
N LEU A 92 -28.50 -9.30 8.77
CA LEU A 92 -27.40 -8.42 9.23
C LEU A 92 -27.81 -7.49 10.38
N SER A 93 -28.92 -7.75 11.07
CA SER A 93 -29.48 -6.92 12.16
C SER A 93 -29.60 -5.42 11.85
N LEU A 94 -29.60 -4.99 10.58
CA LEU A 94 -29.65 -3.58 10.17
C LEU A 94 -30.93 -2.85 10.61
N HIS A 95 -31.94 -3.60 11.08
CA HIS A 95 -33.16 -3.05 11.63
C HIS A 95 -32.96 -2.28 12.93
N GLU A 96 -31.92 -2.59 13.71
CA GLU A 96 -31.68 -1.91 14.99
C GLU A 96 -31.20 -0.46 14.78
N THR A 97 -30.57 -0.17 13.64
CA THR A 97 -30.16 1.20 13.25
C THR A 97 -31.19 1.96 12.41
N GLY A 98 -32.29 1.29 12.02
CA GLY A 98 -33.32 1.88 11.15
C GLY A 98 -32.85 2.17 9.72
N LEU A 99 -31.66 1.68 9.33
CA LEU A 99 -31.03 1.97 8.05
C LEU A 99 -31.90 1.50 6.85
N PRO A 100 -32.53 0.31 6.86
CA PRO A 100 -33.45 -0.09 5.78
C PRO A 100 -34.59 0.91 5.51
N GLN A 101 -35.21 1.45 6.56
CA GLN A 101 -36.30 2.41 6.45
C GLN A 101 -35.82 3.75 5.88
N VAL A 102 -34.63 4.19 6.31
CA VAL A 102 -33.96 5.39 5.79
C VAL A 102 -33.67 5.23 4.31
N LEU A 103 -33.10 4.09 3.89
CA LEU A 103 -32.77 3.81 2.50
C LEU A 103 -34.02 3.76 1.61
N ALA A 104 -35.11 3.14 2.11
CA ALA A 104 -36.39 3.11 1.40
C ALA A 104 -36.94 4.52 1.17
N LEU A 105 -36.99 5.35 2.22
CA LEU A 105 -37.45 6.73 2.12
C LEU A 105 -36.53 7.58 1.23
N GLY A 106 -35.22 7.41 1.34
CA GLY A 106 -34.24 8.13 0.52
C GLY A 106 -34.40 7.85 -0.98
N ARG A 107 -34.67 6.59 -1.37
CA ARG A 107 -34.98 6.21 -2.75
C ARG A 107 -36.25 6.86 -3.29
N GLU A 108 -37.24 7.15 -2.44
CA GLU A 108 -38.45 7.89 -2.83
C GLU A 108 -38.19 9.39 -3.02
N LEU A 109 -37.25 9.95 -2.24
CA LEU A 109 -36.92 11.37 -2.26
C LEU A 109 -35.95 11.75 -3.41
N GLY A 110 -35.14 10.82 -3.89
CA GLY A 110 -34.21 11.09 -5.00
C GLY A 110 -33.13 10.02 -5.19
N PRO A 111 -32.11 10.30 -6.03
CA PRO A 111 -30.97 9.41 -6.19
C PRO A 111 -30.16 9.37 -4.89
N LEU A 112 -29.83 8.16 -4.45
CA LEU A 112 -28.93 7.94 -3.31
C LEU A 112 -27.46 7.87 -3.78
N PRO A 113 -26.50 8.22 -2.90
CA PRO A 113 -25.08 8.01 -3.16
C PRO A 113 -24.74 6.52 -3.24
N GLU A 114 -23.53 6.21 -3.70
CA GLU A 114 -22.98 4.85 -3.55
C GLU A 114 -22.76 4.55 -2.06
N MET A 115 -23.42 3.50 -1.54
CA MET A 115 -23.34 3.18 -0.11
C MET A 115 -22.65 1.84 0.18
N LEU A 116 -21.72 1.86 1.14
CA LEU A 116 -21.06 0.68 1.68
C LEU A 116 -21.27 0.63 3.20
N LEU A 117 -21.50 -0.55 3.76
CA LEU A 117 -21.44 -0.80 5.19
C LEU A 117 -20.20 -1.64 5.51
N VAL A 118 -19.37 -1.17 6.45
CA VAL A 118 -18.28 -1.94 7.04
C VAL A 118 -18.66 -2.26 8.48
N GLY A 119 -19.05 -3.51 8.70
CA GLY A 119 -19.59 -3.99 9.98
C GLY A 119 -18.59 -4.83 10.77
N VAL A 120 -18.66 -4.78 12.09
CA VAL A 120 -17.90 -5.67 12.99
C VAL A 120 -18.84 -6.53 13.82
N GLN A 121 -18.54 -7.83 13.91
CA GLN A 121 -19.26 -8.77 14.76
C GLN A 121 -19.04 -8.40 16.24
N PRO A 122 -20.09 -8.01 16.99
CA PRO A 122 -19.94 -7.75 18.41
C PRO A 122 -19.71 -9.06 19.19
N ALA A 123 -19.00 -8.96 20.32
CA ALA A 123 -18.94 -9.99 21.34
C ALA A 123 -20.04 -9.81 22.39
N CYS A 124 -20.33 -8.55 22.74
CA CYS A 124 -21.30 -8.19 23.78
C CYS A 124 -21.90 -6.81 23.53
N VAL A 125 -23.23 -6.76 23.37
CA VAL A 125 -24.02 -5.53 23.35
C VAL A 125 -24.78 -5.44 24.67
N ALA A 126 -24.23 -4.70 25.62
CA ALA A 126 -24.78 -4.53 26.96
C ALA A 126 -24.33 -3.18 27.54
N PRO A 127 -25.04 -2.61 28.53
CA PRO A 127 -24.66 -1.34 29.15
C PRO A 127 -23.19 -1.33 29.61
N GLY A 128 -22.41 -0.40 29.06
CA GLY A 128 -20.98 -0.28 29.29
C GLY A 128 -20.31 0.58 28.23
N THR A 129 -19.21 1.25 28.58
CA THR A 129 -18.48 2.17 27.68
C THR A 129 -17.19 1.58 27.11
N ILE A 130 -16.94 0.29 27.36
CA ILE A 130 -15.70 -0.38 27.00
C ILE A 130 -16.01 -1.41 25.92
N LEU A 131 -15.31 -1.31 24.79
CA LEU A 131 -15.33 -2.34 23.76
C LEU A 131 -14.67 -3.63 24.27
N SER A 132 -15.20 -4.77 23.87
CA SER A 132 -14.59 -6.05 24.17
C SER A 132 -13.18 -6.14 23.59
N PRO A 133 -12.29 -6.99 24.15
CA PRO A 133 -10.94 -7.17 23.61
C PRO A 133 -10.95 -7.56 22.13
N ARG A 134 -11.87 -8.44 21.72
CA ARG A 134 -11.98 -8.91 20.33
C ARG A 134 -12.32 -7.79 19.35
N VAL A 135 -13.24 -6.89 19.72
CA VAL A 135 -13.58 -5.73 18.89
C VAL A 135 -12.48 -4.69 18.93
N THR A 136 -11.85 -4.47 20.09
CA THR A 136 -10.70 -3.57 20.24
C THR A 136 -9.53 -3.98 19.34
N ASP A 137 -9.20 -5.29 19.32
CA ASP A 137 -8.15 -5.87 18.49
C ASP A 137 -8.47 -5.77 16.99
N ALA A 138 -9.75 -5.71 16.61
CA ALA A 138 -10.21 -5.56 15.23
C ALA A 138 -10.21 -4.11 14.73
N LEU A 139 -10.15 -3.11 15.63
CA LEU A 139 -10.20 -1.69 15.25
C LEU A 139 -9.12 -1.26 14.24
N PRO A 140 -7.85 -1.70 14.34
CA PRO A 140 -6.83 -1.36 13.35
C PRO A 140 -7.22 -1.84 11.94
N GLU A 141 -7.61 -3.12 11.81
CA GLU A 141 -8.04 -3.70 10.53
C GLU A 141 -9.33 -3.05 10.01
N LEU A 142 -10.26 -2.69 10.90
CA LEU A 142 -11.50 -2.00 10.56
C LEU A 142 -11.24 -0.62 9.96
N VAL A 143 -10.42 0.19 10.64
CA VAL A 143 -10.01 1.51 10.14
C VAL A 143 -9.33 1.36 8.79
N GLU A 144 -8.41 0.39 8.65
CA GLU A 144 -7.75 0.12 7.39
C GLU A 144 -8.73 -0.21 6.25
N ARG A 145 -9.71 -1.07 6.49
CA ARG A 145 -10.73 -1.42 5.48
C ARG A 145 -11.58 -0.22 5.07
N ILE A 146 -11.95 0.65 6.01
CA ILE A 146 -12.69 1.89 5.73
C ILE A 146 -11.86 2.82 4.87
N LEU A 147 -10.60 3.02 5.25
CA LEU A 147 -9.67 3.85 4.52
C LEU A 147 -9.47 3.30 3.09
N ARG A 148 -9.20 2.01 2.92
CA ARG A 148 -9.15 1.37 1.59
C ARG A 148 -10.45 1.61 0.79
N ALA A 149 -11.60 1.52 1.46
CA ALA A 149 -12.89 1.74 0.82
C ALA A 149 -13.07 3.18 0.33
N VAL A 150 -12.60 4.22 1.03
CA VAL A 150 -12.70 5.63 0.62
C VAL A 150 -12.11 5.90 -0.77
N GLY A 151 -11.14 5.09 -1.23
CA GLY A 151 -10.48 5.25 -2.52
C GLY A 151 -9.45 6.38 -2.47
N GLY A 152 -8.17 6.02 -2.51
CA GLY A 152 -7.04 6.93 -2.30
C GLY A 152 -6.31 6.72 -0.98
N TYR A 153 -6.78 5.81 -0.13
CA TYR A 153 -6.32 5.62 1.24
C TYR A 153 -5.78 4.23 1.56
N ALA A 154 -5.40 3.45 0.54
CA ALA A 154 -4.50 2.34 0.78
C ALA A 154 -3.15 2.76 1.37
N ILE A 155 -2.90 4.08 1.51
CA ILE A 155 -1.57 4.60 1.79
C ILE A 155 -1.56 5.89 2.60
N LEU A 156 -2.22 5.88 3.76
CA LEU A 156 -2.13 6.97 4.73
C LEU A 156 -1.97 6.43 6.14
N LEU A 157 -1.07 5.45 6.29
CA LEU A 157 -0.38 5.29 7.56
C LEU A 157 0.81 6.27 7.50
N PRO A 158 0.81 7.38 8.28
CA PRO A 158 2.07 8.06 8.55
C PRO A 158 3.05 7.00 9.07
N MET A 159 4.31 7.08 8.62
CA MET A 159 5.32 6.12 9.02
C MET A 159 5.34 6.04 10.55
N GLN A 160 5.02 4.86 11.10
CA GLN A 160 4.87 4.70 12.54
C GLN A 160 6.13 5.23 13.24
N ALA A 161 5.98 5.89 14.38
CA ALA A 161 7.10 6.55 15.07
C ALA A 161 8.28 5.58 15.31
N GLU A 162 7.99 4.31 15.61
CA GLU A 162 9.00 3.26 15.78
C GLU A 162 9.77 2.94 14.49
N ILE A 163 9.08 2.90 13.34
CA ILE A 163 9.68 2.68 12.03
C ILE A 163 10.57 3.87 11.66
N LEU A 164 10.10 5.09 11.92
CA LEU A 164 10.85 6.33 11.68
C LEU A 164 12.14 6.38 12.50
N GLU A 165 12.07 6.11 13.80
CA GLU A 165 13.24 6.07 14.67
C GLU A 165 14.22 4.97 14.25
N LYS A 166 13.72 3.80 13.84
CA LYS A 166 14.55 2.72 13.33
C LYS A 166 15.26 3.08 12.02
N LEU A 167 14.57 3.71 11.07
CA LEU A 167 15.16 4.20 9.82
C LEU A 167 16.30 5.20 10.08
N LYS A 168 16.09 6.15 11.00
CA LYS A 168 17.10 7.13 11.41
C LYS A 168 18.31 6.46 12.07
N ALA A 169 18.10 5.38 12.82
CA ALA A 169 19.15 4.65 13.51
C ALA A 169 20.04 3.81 12.57
N ILE A 170 19.51 3.36 11.43
CA ILE A 170 20.32 2.62 10.43
C ILE A 170 21.28 3.61 9.76
N PRO A 171 22.59 3.31 9.64
CA PRO A 171 23.53 4.19 8.91
C PRO A 171 23.07 4.49 7.48
N ALA A 172 23.36 5.69 6.99
CA ALA A 172 23.08 6.05 5.60
C ALA A 172 23.82 5.11 4.64
N GLY A 173 23.12 4.63 3.61
CA GLY A 173 23.64 3.65 2.65
C GLY A 173 22.62 2.57 2.29
N TRP A 174 23.11 1.47 1.72
CA TRP A 174 22.26 0.40 1.18
C TRP A 174 21.37 -0.26 2.24
N GLN A 175 21.81 -0.43 3.50
CA GLN A 175 20.96 -1.04 4.53
C GLN A 175 19.73 -0.18 4.83
N ARG A 176 19.89 1.14 4.97
CA ARG A 176 18.77 2.06 5.22
C ARG A 176 17.81 2.07 4.03
N ARG A 177 18.36 2.09 2.82
CA ARG A 177 17.57 2.05 1.57
C ARG A 177 16.77 0.76 1.46
N LEU A 178 17.37 -0.40 1.71
CA LEU A 178 16.63 -1.66 1.69
C LEU A 178 15.57 -1.75 2.80
N TYR A 179 15.89 -1.30 4.01
CA TYR A 179 14.90 -1.27 5.09
C TYR A 179 13.71 -0.37 4.73
N PHE A 180 13.98 0.83 4.21
CA PHE A 180 12.94 1.73 3.68
C PHE A 180 12.11 1.04 2.59
N MET A 181 12.75 0.30 1.69
CA MET A 181 12.04 -0.44 0.65
C MET A 181 11.16 -1.56 1.19
N GLY A 182 11.54 -2.20 2.30
CA GLY A 182 10.66 -3.12 3.03
C GLY A 182 9.41 -2.40 3.56
N VAL A 183 9.59 -1.24 4.18
CA VAL A 183 8.48 -0.41 4.69
C VAL A 183 7.56 0.06 3.57
N LEU A 184 8.13 0.54 2.47
CA LEU A 184 7.38 0.96 1.29
C LEU A 184 6.62 -0.22 0.66
N GLY A 185 7.28 -1.37 0.54
CA GLY A 185 6.66 -2.60 0.03
C GLY A 185 5.48 -3.06 0.89
N GLU A 186 5.65 -3.11 2.21
CA GLU A 186 4.60 -3.44 3.17
C GLU A 186 3.39 -2.49 3.03
N ALA A 187 3.62 -1.18 2.91
CA ALA A 187 2.58 -0.18 2.72
C ALA A 187 1.83 -0.32 1.37
N LEU A 188 2.42 -1.01 0.39
CA LEU A 188 1.86 -1.21 -0.95
C LEU A 188 1.18 -2.58 -1.13
N VAL A 189 1.37 -3.53 -0.21
CA VAL A 189 0.67 -4.83 -0.21
C VAL A 189 -0.87 -4.68 -0.35
N PRO A 190 -1.54 -3.76 0.37
CA PRO A 190 -2.98 -3.54 0.25
C PRO A 190 -3.51 -3.26 -1.16
N VAL A 191 -2.71 -2.61 -2.00
CA VAL A 191 -3.06 -2.25 -3.39
C VAL A 191 -2.50 -3.22 -4.42
N GLY A 192 -1.87 -4.30 -3.96
CA GLY A 192 -1.28 -5.31 -4.84
C GLY A 192 -0.08 -4.79 -5.64
N VAL A 193 0.55 -3.71 -5.18
CA VAL A 193 1.71 -3.11 -5.87
C VAL A 193 2.99 -3.70 -5.28
N ARG A 194 3.85 -4.21 -6.17
CA ARG A 194 5.14 -4.82 -5.80
C ARG A 194 6.29 -4.00 -6.41
N PRO A 195 6.90 -3.07 -5.66
CA PRO A 195 8.04 -2.31 -6.15
C PRO A 195 9.28 -3.19 -6.30
N VAL A 196 10.00 -3.01 -7.39
CA VAL A 196 11.26 -3.72 -7.66
C VAL A 196 12.40 -2.71 -7.73
N ILE A 197 13.42 -2.91 -6.90
CA ILE A 197 14.66 -2.13 -6.90
C ILE A 197 15.47 -2.51 -8.15
N VAL A 198 15.91 -1.52 -8.90
CA VAL A 198 16.73 -1.68 -10.11
C VAL A 198 17.99 -0.80 -10.04
N GLY A 199 18.74 -0.75 -11.14
CA GLY A 199 19.78 0.27 -11.33
C GLY A 199 20.91 0.18 -10.30
N GLY A 200 21.41 1.35 -9.88
CA GLY A 200 22.61 1.45 -9.05
C GLY A 200 22.47 0.77 -7.68
N ASN A 201 21.25 0.71 -7.13
CA ASN A 201 20.99 0.08 -5.83
C ASN A 201 21.11 -1.44 -5.90
N ALA A 202 20.61 -2.03 -6.99
CA ALA A 202 20.77 -3.45 -7.20
C ALA A 202 22.26 -3.80 -7.35
N VAL A 203 23.04 -2.99 -8.08
CA VAL A 203 24.50 -3.16 -8.19
C VAL A 203 25.16 -3.04 -6.81
N GLU A 204 24.82 -2.04 -6.01
CA GLU A 204 25.35 -1.88 -4.65
C GLU A 204 25.04 -3.08 -3.76
N PHE A 205 23.82 -3.61 -3.82
CA PHE A 205 23.42 -4.79 -3.07
C PHE A 205 24.23 -6.02 -3.46
N TYR A 206 24.26 -6.38 -4.75
CA TYR A 206 25.00 -7.57 -5.22
C TYR A 206 26.51 -7.43 -5.04
N THR A 207 27.04 -6.20 -4.94
CA THR A 207 28.48 -5.96 -4.69
C THR A 207 28.79 -5.75 -3.21
N LEU A 208 27.82 -5.95 -2.31
CA LEU A 208 27.96 -5.75 -0.86
C LEU A 208 28.51 -4.37 -0.47
N GLY A 209 28.10 -3.32 -1.20
CA GLY A 209 28.55 -1.94 -1.00
C GLY A 209 29.69 -1.49 -1.93
N GLY A 210 30.07 -2.28 -2.94
CA GLY A 210 31.10 -1.91 -3.90
C GLY A 210 30.72 -0.72 -4.81
N TYR A 211 29.43 -0.52 -5.04
CA TYR A 211 28.88 0.59 -5.82
C TYR A 211 28.19 1.62 -4.91
N ALA A 212 28.48 2.90 -5.06
CA ALA A 212 27.76 3.95 -4.33
C ALA A 212 26.68 4.61 -5.21
N THR A 213 25.44 4.58 -4.75
CA THR A 213 24.31 5.34 -5.33
C THR A 213 23.70 6.28 -4.30
N ALA A 214 23.02 7.33 -4.76
CA ALA A 214 22.40 8.34 -3.89
C ALA A 214 20.91 8.08 -3.71
N ASP A 215 20.22 7.79 -4.81
CA ASP A 215 18.80 7.56 -4.93
C ASP A 215 18.47 6.08 -5.04
N ILE A 216 17.22 5.71 -4.72
CA ILE A 216 16.62 4.39 -4.88
C ILE A 216 15.88 4.34 -6.22
N ASP A 217 16.37 3.53 -7.17
CA ASP A 217 15.70 3.33 -8.46
C ASP A 217 14.61 2.26 -8.35
N LEU A 218 13.37 2.62 -8.64
CA LEU A 218 12.21 1.73 -8.55
C LEU A 218 11.47 1.57 -9.87
N VAL A 219 11.16 0.32 -10.20
CA VAL A 219 10.22 0.00 -11.28
C VAL A 219 8.89 -0.46 -10.70
N VAL A 220 7.83 0.23 -11.09
CA VAL A 220 6.43 -0.05 -10.68
C VAL A 220 5.46 0.25 -11.80
N ALA A 221 4.48 -0.64 -12.03
CA ALA A 221 3.44 -0.39 -13.02
C ALA A 221 2.46 0.70 -12.54
N GLU A 222 2.08 0.67 -11.27
CA GLU A 222 1.10 1.55 -10.65
C GLU A 222 1.76 2.76 -9.97
N ARG A 223 2.47 3.59 -10.75
CA ARG A 223 3.22 4.76 -10.24
C ARG A 223 2.40 5.70 -9.33
N ALA A 224 1.10 5.85 -9.61
CA ALA A 224 0.22 6.71 -8.83
C ALA A 224 0.06 6.25 -7.36
N GLU A 225 0.10 4.94 -7.10
CA GLU A 225 0.06 4.41 -5.73
C GLU A 225 1.35 4.74 -4.99
N VAL A 226 2.50 4.48 -5.61
CA VAL A 226 3.80 4.78 -5.00
C VAL A 226 3.98 6.27 -4.73
N ASP A 227 3.59 7.13 -5.67
CA ASP A 227 3.61 8.58 -5.50
C ASP A 227 2.77 9.01 -4.27
N ARG A 228 1.59 8.43 -4.07
CA ARG A 228 0.76 8.69 -2.88
C ARG A 228 1.43 8.19 -1.59
N CYS A 229 2.07 7.02 -1.64
CA CYS A 229 2.79 6.45 -0.51
C CYS A 229 3.91 7.35 -0.01
N LEU A 230 4.77 7.77 -0.94
CA LEU A 230 5.91 8.60 -0.64
C LEU A 230 5.45 9.95 -0.06
N ALA A 231 4.41 10.57 -0.64
CA ALA A 231 3.81 11.78 -0.10
C ALA A 231 3.31 11.61 1.34
N ALA A 232 2.60 10.52 1.64
CA ALA A 232 2.09 10.24 2.98
C ALA A 232 3.21 9.93 4.00
N MET A 233 4.34 9.40 3.54
CA MET A 233 5.55 9.20 4.33
C MET A 233 6.40 10.47 4.50
N GLY A 234 5.91 11.62 4.03
CA GLY A 234 6.58 12.91 4.18
C GLY A 234 7.64 13.23 3.11
N PHE A 235 7.69 12.47 2.02
CA PHE A 235 8.54 12.83 0.89
C PHE A 235 7.94 13.98 0.08
N THR A 236 8.81 14.82 -0.46
CA THR A 236 8.47 15.88 -1.40
C THR A 236 8.93 15.50 -2.80
N ARG A 237 8.16 15.89 -3.82
CA ARG A 237 8.45 15.53 -5.21
C ARG A 237 9.08 16.69 -5.96
N GLU A 238 10.19 16.41 -6.65
CA GLU A 238 10.80 17.32 -7.62
C GLU A 238 11.09 16.57 -8.94
N GLY A 239 10.30 16.88 -9.97
CA GLY A 239 10.38 16.18 -11.25
C GLY A 239 10.03 14.69 -11.14
N ARG A 240 11.01 13.82 -11.40
CA ARG A 240 10.88 12.35 -11.32
C ARG A 240 11.34 11.77 -9.98
N HIS A 241 11.90 12.60 -9.12
CA HIS A 241 12.48 12.18 -7.85
C HIS A 241 11.58 12.57 -6.68
N TRP A 242 11.62 11.76 -5.64
CA TRP A 242 11.04 12.01 -4.33
C TRP A 242 12.15 12.11 -3.29
N PHE A 243 12.07 13.10 -2.40
CA PHE A 243 13.10 13.38 -1.40
C PHE A 243 12.50 13.42 0.00
N SER A 244 13.23 12.86 0.96
CA SER A 244 12.97 13.05 2.39
C SER A 244 14.24 13.58 3.06
N GLU A 245 14.23 14.85 3.44
CA GLU A 245 15.33 15.46 4.19
C GLU A 245 15.49 14.82 5.58
N GLU A 246 14.37 14.43 6.20
CA GLU A 246 14.36 13.80 7.52
C GLU A 246 15.02 12.41 7.52
N LEU A 247 14.87 11.67 6.42
CA LEU A 247 15.41 10.30 6.29
C LEU A 247 16.75 10.25 5.55
N ASP A 248 17.13 11.36 4.90
CA ASP A 248 18.25 11.43 3.97
C ASP A 248 18.12 10.36 2.87
N LEU A 249 16.94 10.34 2.22
CA LEU A 249 16.58 9.38 1.17
C LEU A 249 16.06 10.09 -0.08
N ALA A 250 16.44 9.55 -1.24
CA ALA A 250 15.87 9.91 -2.53
C ALA A 250 15.33 8.66 -3.23
N VAL A 251 14.23 8.79 -3.96
CA VAL A 251 13.61 7.71 -4.75
C VAL A 251 13.34 8.21 -6.16
N GLU A 252 13.87 7.53 -7.18
CA GLU A 252 13.53 7.74 -8.59
C GLU A 252 12.63 6.60 -9.08
N ILE A 253 11.62 6.93 -9.88
CA ILE A 253 10.81 5.94 -10.62
C ILE A 253 11.09 6.14 -12.11
N PRO A 254 12.15 5.54 -12.68
CA PRO A 254 12.58 5.77 -14.05
C PRO A 254 11.58 5.23 -15.09
N GLY A 255 10.79 4.22 -14.75
CA GLY A 255 9.82 3.61 -15.66
C GLY A 255 8.92 2.58 -14.98
N SER A 256 8.00 2.00 -15.77
CA SER A 256 6.99 1.04 -15.31
C SER A 256 7.23 -0.40 -15.73
N VAL A 257 8.15 -0.62 -16.67
CA VAL A 257 8.50 -1.93 -17.22
C VAL A 257 9.84 -2.35 -16.65
N LEU A 258 9.89 -3.55 -16.08
CA LEU A 258 11.13 -4.13 -15.57
C LEU A 258 11.97 -4.57 -16.77
N ALA A 259 13.24 -4.18 -16.80
CA ALA A 259 14.20 -4.79 -17.70
C ALA A 259 14.43 -6.23 -17.21
N GLY A 260 13.86 -7.21 -17.90
CA GLY A 260 13.98 -8.62 -17.50
C GLY A 260 12.68 -9.35 -17.21
N ASP A 261 12.81 -10.54 -16.62
CA ASP A 261 11.70 -11.41 -16.27
C ASP A 261 11.22 -11.15 -14.84
N ARG A 262 9.98 -10.69 -14.69
CA ARG A 262 9.36 -10.45 -13.37
C ARG A 262 9.25 -11.71 -12.50
N SER A 263 9.29 -12.90 -13.08
CA SER A 263 9.29 -14.17 -12.33
C SER A 263 10.66 -14.55 -11.76
N ARG A 264 11.73 -13.85 -12.16
CA ARG A 264 13.12 -14.08 -11.71
C ARG A 264 13.67 -12.95 -10.83
N VAL A 265 12.80 -12.16 -10.23
CA VAL A 265 13.21 -11.15 -9.23
C VAL A 265 13.80 -11.82 -8.00
N THR A 266 14.82 -11.20 -7.41
CA THR A 266 15.42 -11.66 -6.16
C THR A 266 14.58 -11.15 -4.99
N GLU A 267 14.21 -12.07 -4.10
CA GLU A 267 13.47 -11.77 -2.88
C GLU A 267 14.44 -11.73 -1.69
N VAL A 268 14.41 -10.64 -0.93
CA VAL A 268 15.25 -10.44 0.26
C VAL A 268 14.35 -10.14 1.44
N GLU A 269 14.53 -10.87 2.54
CA GLU A 269 13.81 -10.64 3.79
C GLU A 269 14.63 -9.72 4.71
N ILE A 270 14.00 -8.64 5.18
CA ILE A 270 14.58 -7.70 6.14
C ILE A 270 13.53 -7.38 7.21
N ASP A 271 13.81 -7.75 8.46
CA ASP A 271 12.91 -7.53 9.61
C ASP A 271 11.46 -7.92 9.30
N ASP A 272 11.29 -9.17 8.85
CA ASP A 272 10.02 -9.81 8.47
C ASP A 272 9.29 -9.14 7.29
N ARG A 273 9.99 -8.31 6.50
CA ARG A 273 9.48 -7.67 5.28
C ARG A 273 10.18 -8.17 4.05
N LEU A 274 9.42 -8.40 2.99
CA LEU A 274 9.95 -8.79 1.69
C LEU A 274 10.31 -7.56 0.85
N VAL A 275 11.54 -7.55 0.36
CA VAL A 275 12.08 -6.57 -0.58
C VAL A 275 12.40 -7.29 -1.88
N TYR A 276 12.11 -6.64 -3.01
CA TYR A 276 12.29 -7.24 -4.32
C TYR A 276 13.32 -6.46 -5.13
N LEU A 277 14.30 -7.16 -5.66
CA LEU A 277 15.32 -6.62 -6.54
C LEU A 277 15.22 -7.27 -7.90
N ILE A 278 15.64 -6.56 -8.95
CA ILE A 278 15.90 -7.17 -10.25
C ILE A 278 16.82 -8.40 -10.09
N GLY A 279 16.53 -9.45 -10.85
CA GLY A 279 17.35 -10.66 -10.87
C GLY A 279 18.79 -10.34 -11.30
N LEU A 280 19.75 -11.11 -10.79
CA LEU A 280 21.17 -10.87 -11.03
C LEU A 280 21.51 -10.89 -12.53
N GLU A 281 21.02 -11.87 -13.29
CA GLU A 281 21.29 -11.98 -14.72
C GLU A 281 20.69 -10.82 -15.49
N ASP A 282 19.46 -10.42 -15.18
CA ASP A 282 18.80 -9.29 -15.83
C ASP A 282 19.49 -7.96 -15.50
N LEU A 283 20.04 -7.81 -14.29
CA LEU A 283 20.90 -6.68 -13.96
C LEU A 283 22.20 -6.68 -14.77
N ILE A 284 22.86 -7.83 -14.93
CA ILE A 284 24.06 -7.95 -15.77
C ILE A 284 23.73 -7.53 -17.21
N ILE A 285 22.61 -8.01 -17.76
CA ILE A 285 22.15 -7.63 -19.10
C ILE A 285 21.86 -6.14 -19.21
N ASP A 286 21.21 -5.54 -18.21
CA ASP A 286 20.95 -4.11 -18.16
C ASP A 286 22.27 -3.30 -18.19
N ARG A 287 23.29 -3.73 -17.44
CA ARG A 287 24.64 -3.12 -17.48
C ARG A 287 25.33 -3.30 -18.83
N LEU A 288 25.23 -4.48 -19.44
CA LEU A 288 25.76 -4.74 -20.78
C LEU A 288 25.08 -3.88 -21.85
N ASN A 289 23.77 -3.71 -21.77
CA ASN A 289 23.01 -2.84 -22.66
C ASN A 289 23.48 -1.39 -22.56
N ALA A 290 23.68 -0.87 -21.35
CA ALA A 290 24.25 0.47 -21.15
C ALA A 290 25.67 0.61 -21.72
N PHE A 291 26.51 -0.41 -21.57
CA PHE A 291 27.86 -0.43 -22.16
C PHE A 291 27.81 -0.45 -23.70
N VAL A 292 26.98 -1.30 -24.30
CA VAL A 292 26.93 -1.49 -25.76
C VAL A 292 26.23 -0.33 -26.46
N HIS A 293 25.05 0.07 -25.98
CA HIS A 293 24.20 1.03 -26.68
C HIS A 293 24.48 2.48 -26.27
N TRP A 294 24.92 2.71 -25.03
CA TRP A 294 25.21 4.06 -24.53
C TRP A 294 26.71 4.31 -24.30
N ARG A 295 27.57 3.33 -24.65
CA ARG A 295 29.04 3.42 -24.54
C ARG A 295 29.52 3.74 -23.12
N SER A 296 28.77 3.29 -22.11
CA SER A 296 29.12 3.50 -20.71
C SER A 296 30.16 2.48 -20.24
N ALA A 297 31.44 2.85 -20.31
CA ALA A 297 32.55 1.99 -19.87
C ALA A 297 32.38 1.49 -18.43
N ARG A 298 31.87 2.36 -17.54
CA ARG A 298 31.60 2.04 -16.13
C ARG A 298 30.59 0.90 -16.00
N ASP A 299 29.52 0.88 -16.79
CA ASP A 299 28.54 -0.22 -16.72
C ASP A 299 29.13 -1.53 -17.24
N GLY A 300 30.04 -1.47 -18.21
CA GLY A 300 30.80 -2.65 -18.65
C GLY A 300 31.66 -3.24 -17.53
N GLU A 301 32.38 -2.39 -16.79
CA GLU A 301 33.17 -2.80 -15.61
C GLU A 301 32.29 -3.44 -14.52
N TRP A 302 31.10 -2.89 -14.26
CA TRP A 302 30.19 -3.46 -13.28
C TRP A 302 29.54 -4.77 -13.75
N ALA A 303 29.26 -4.93 -15.04
CA ALA A 303 28.81 -6.22 -15.59
C ALA A 303 29.88 -7.31 -15.36
N GLU A 304 31.15 -6.99 -15.61
CA GLU A 304 32.27 -7.90 -15.35
C GLU A 304 32.43 -8.21 -13.86
N GLN A 305 32.37 -7.20 -12.98
CA GLN A 305 32.49 -7.42 -11.54
C GLN A 305 31.33 -8.23 -10.96
N LEU A 306 30.09 -7.98 -11.39
CA LEU A 306 28.93 -8.78 -10.98
C LEU A 306 29.09 -10.25 -11.39
N LEU A 307 29.55 -10.49 -12.62
CA LEU A 307 29.87 -11.85 -13.09
C LEU A 307 30.99 -12.50 -12.30
N ALA A 308 32.06 -11.77 -11.97
CA ALA A 308 33.18 -12.31 -11.21
C ALA A 308 32.81 -12.64 -9.76
N LEU A 309 32.00 -11.80 -9.11
CA LEU A 309 31.57 -11.98 -7.72
C LEU A 309 30.59 -13.14 -7.56
N HIS A 310 29.73 -13.35 -8.54
CA HIS A 310 28.62 -14.31 -8.49
C HIS A 310 28.75 -15.44 -9.50
N PHE A 311 29.96 -15.72 -9.97
CA PHE A 311 30.19 -16.65 -11.08
C PHE A 311 29.53 -18.02 -10.86
N ASP A 312 29.57 -18.54 -9.64
CA ASP A 312 28.99 -19.84 -9.28
C ASP A 312 27.46 -19.81 -9.07
N GLU A 313 26.85 -18.63 -8.95
CA GLU A 313 25.42 -18.44 -8.69
C GLU A 313 24.62 -18.10 -9.95
N VAL A 314 25.29 -17.59 -10.98
CA VAL A 314 24.67 -17.16 -12.25
C VAL A 314 24.11 -18.34 -13.04
N ASP A 315 22.85 -18.23 -13.46
CA ASP A 315 22.28 -19.10 -14.49
C ASP A 315 22.79 -18.67 -15.87
N PHE A 316 23.90 -19.26 -16.29
CA PHE A 316 24.53 -18.95 -17.57
C PHE A 316 23.67 -19.32 -18.78
N ASP A 317 22.75 -20.29 -18.67
CA ASP A 317 21.88 -20.66 -19.79
C ASP A 317 20.86 -19.55 -20.03
N TYR A 318 20.22 -19.07 -18.95
CA TYR A 318 19.34 -17.91 -19.01
C TYR A 318 20.07 -16.64 -19.46
N LEU A 319 21.22 -16.34 -18.85
CA LEU A 319 22.00 -15.14 -19.16
C LEU A 319 22.41 -15.09 -20.64
N ARG A 320 22.87 -16.21 -21.21
CA ARG A 320 23.25 -16.29 -22.63
C ARG A 320 22.04 -16.11 -23.55
N CYS A 321 20.88 -16.68 -23.19
CA CYS A 321 19.64 -16.49 -23.94
C CYS A 321 19.24 -15.01 -23.97
N ARG A 322 19.17 -14.36 -22.80
CA ARG A 322 18.86 -12.93 -22.69
C ARG A 322 19.85 -12.06 -23.44
N ALA A 323 21.15 -12.35 -23.34
CA ALA A 323 22.18 -11.60 -24.04
C ALA A 323 22.07 -11.69 -25.56
N ALA A 324 21.64 -12.85 -26.09
CA ALA A 324 21.38 -13.00 -27.51
C ALA A 324 20.14 -12.19 -27.94
N ASP A 325 19.06 -12.24 -27.16
CA ASP A 325 17.80 -11.51 -27.45
C ASP A 325 18.00 -9.99 -27.45
N GLU A 326 18.82 -9.48 -26.53
CA GLU A 326 19.13 -8.05 -26.39
C GLU A 326 20.28 -7.59 -27.30
N GLY A 327 20.93 -8.51 -28.03
CA GLY A 327 22.00 -8.18 -28.97
C GLY A 327 23.35 -7.84 -28.31
N VAL A 328 23.57 -8.29 -27.07
CA VAL A 328 24.80 -8.07 -26.29
C VAL A 328 25.64 -9.35 -26.07
N GLY A 329 25.27 -10.45 -26.70
CA GLY A 329 25.92 -11.77 -26.57
C GLY A 329 27.43 -11.78 -26.88
N ASP A 330 27.87 -11.06 -27.92
CA ASP A 330 29.29 -10.96 -28.27
C ASP A 330 30.12 -10.28 -27.15
N THR A 331 29.52 -9.30 -26.48
CA THR A 331 30.15 -8.59 -25.36
C THR A 331 30.22 -9.48 -24.14
N LEU A 332 29.12 -10.17 -23.80
CA LEU A 332 29.09 -11.15 -22.72
C LEU A 332 30.19 -12.20 -22.91
N GLN A 333 30.30 -12.78 -24.11
CA GLN A 333 31.30 -13.80 -24.40
C GLN A 333 32.73 -13.29 -24.22
N LYS A 334 33.02 -12.03 -24.61
CA LYS A 334 34.34 -11.43 -24.40
C LYS A 334 34.69 -11.29 -22.91
N ILE A 335 33.72 -10.87 -22.09
CA ILE A 335 33.91 -10.75 -20.64
C ILE A 335 34.16 -12.14 -20.03
N LEU A 336 33.33 -13.13 -20.37
CA LEU A 336 33.47 -14.49 -19.83
C LEU A 336 34.84 -15.11 -20.17
N SER A 337 35.33 -14.93 -21.40
CA SER A 337 36.66 -15.41 -21.79
C SER A 337 37.82 -14.71 -21.06
N GLY A 338 37.59 -13.55 -20.44
CA GLY A 338 38.57 -12.88 -19.57
C GLY A 338 38.50 -13.32 -18.11
N LEU A 339 37.40 -13.94 -17.70
CA LEU A 339 37.16 -14.45 -16.34
C LEU A 339 37.54 -15.94 -16.19
N GLU A 340 37.62 -16.67 -17.29
CA GLU A 340 38.17 -18.04 -17.30
C GLU A 340 39.67 -18.02 -16.93
N PRO A 341 40.12 -18.86 -15.97
CA PRO A 341 41.49 -18.81 -15.41
C PRO A 341 42.61 -19.20 -16.37
#